data_AF-A0A965VBI1-F1
#
_entry.id   AF-A0A965VBI1-F1
#
_cell.length_a   1.000
_cell.length_b   1.000
_cell.length_c   1.000
_cell.angle_alpha   90.00
_cell.angle_beta   90.00
_cell.angle_gamma   90.00
#
_symmetry.space_group_name_H-M   'P 1'
#
loop_
_entity.id
_entity.type
_entity.pdbx_description
1 polymer ?
#
loop_
_entity_poly.entity_id
_entity_poly.type
_entity_poly.pdbx_seq_one_letter_code
_entity_poly.pdbx_strand_id
1 'polypeptide(L)'
;MERPTVLILDDIDAAPADARDGSAWLATAGEPRFFSTLVVGTCTPAGLARVPEAIRQRAAVRIEIEPWSAADVADYVAQGLARAGADPEAFTPAAVATLGRFSAGVPRLTCRLAHLAAVAAAGEGLERVEAATVERAWRELAPDSGSACDDGAVAHEPPRSVAPQVRVVRRLWG
;
A
#
# COMPACT_ATOMS: atom_id res chain seq x y z
N MET A 1 22.23 26.01 -12.89
CA MET A 1 21.85 24.58 -12.91
C MET A 1 20.60 24.45 -12.08
N GLU A 2 19.46 24.25 -12.72
CA GLU A 2 18.21 23.90 -12.02
C GLU A 2 18.39 22.51 -11.41
N ARG A 3 18.28 22.40 -10.08
CA ARG A 3 18.27 21.11 -9.38
C ARG A 3 16.84 20.84 -8.92
N PRO A 4 16.14 19.87 -9.52
CA PRO A 4 14.83 19.50 -9.04
C PRO A 4 14.96 18.91 -7.64
N THR A 5 14.21 19.46 -6.68
CA THR A 5 14.13 18.96 -5.31
C THR A 5 12.79 18.26 -5.14
N VAL A 6 12.80 17.00 -4.71
CA VAL A 6 11.57 16.26 -4.41
C VAL A 6 11.38 16.21 -2.89
N LEU A 7 10.22 16.70 -2.43
CA LEU A 7 9.81 16.60 -1.04
C LEU A 7 8.70 15.56 -0.91
N ILE A 8 8.93 14.51 -0.11
CA ILE A 8 7.94 13.50 0.20
C ILE A 8 7.39 13.79 1.60
N LEU A 9 6.08 13.94 1.67
CA LEU A 9 5.33 14.19 2.89
C LEU A 9 4.41 13.00 3.13
N ASP A 10 4.81 12.14 4.07
CA ASP A 10 4.07 10.92 4.38
C ASP A 10 2.95 11.20 5.39
N ASP A 11 1.81 10.55 5.23
CA ASP A 11 0.63 10.60 6.10
C ASP A 11 0.24 12.02 6.52
N ILE A 12 0.14 12.95 5.56
CA ILE A 12 -0.15 14.38 5.82
C ILE A 12 -1.42 14.52 6.67
N ASP A 13 -2.41 13.65 6.47
CA ASP A 13 -3.66 13.70 7.19
C ASP A 13 -3.56 13.25 8.66
N ALA A 14 -2.52 12.51 9.05
CA ALA A 14 -2.25 12.10 10.42
C ALA A 14 -1.35 13.11 11.16
N ALA A 15 -0.73 14.05 10.44
CA ALA A 15 0.17 15.02 11.03
C ALA A 15 -0.55 16.02 11.96
N PRO A 16 0.13 16.48 13.04
CA PRO A 16 -0.32 17.60 13.86
C PRO A 16 -0.69 18.84 13.03
N ALA A 17 -1.57 19.70 13.56
CA ALA A 17 -2.12 20.83 12.80
C ALA A 17 -1.03 21.82 12.34
N ASP A 18 -0.07 22.13 13.20
CA ASP A 18 1.09 22.97 12.91
C ASP A 18 2.00 22.37 11.83
N ALA A 19 2.23 21.05 11.86
CA ALA A 19 2.99 20.34 10.82
C ALA A 19 2.27 20.36 9.47
N ARG A 20 0.93 20.22 9.47
CA ARG A 20 0.11 20.36 8.26
C ARG A 20 0.21 21.77 7.69
N ASP A 21 0.11 22.80 8.51
CA ASP A 21 0.31 24.18 8.06
C ASP A 21 1.71 24.36 7.48
N GLY A 22 2.75 23.92 8.20
CA GLY A 22 4.15 23.97 7.73
C GLY A 22 4.36 23.26 6.38
N SER A 23 3.69 22.13 6.15
CA SER A 23 3.72 21.44 4.86
C SER A 23 3.13 22.27 3.72
N ALA A 24 2.06 23.03 4.00
CA ALA A 24 1.46 23.94 3.04
C ALA A 24 2.39 25.12 2.74
N TRP A 25 3.05 25.66 3.75
CA TRP A 25 4.09 26.67 3.57
C TRP A 25 5.21 26.15 2.66
N LEU A 26 5.80 24.99 2.96
CA LEU A 26 6.86 24.41 2.13
C LEU A 26 6.43 24.15 0.68
N ALA A 27 5.21 23.63 0.48
CA ALA A 27 4.66 23.38 -0.84
C ALA A 27 4.36 24.64 -1.65
N THR A 28 4.29 25.81 -0.99
CA THR A 28 3.97 27.10 -1.62
C THR A 28 5.09 28.12 -1.56
N ALA A 29 6.18 27.83 -0.83
CA ALA A 29 7.30 28.75 -0.62
C ALA A 29 8.24 28.92 -1.83
N GLY A 30 8.08 28.12 -2.88
CA GLY A 30 8.98 28.16 -4.04
C GLY A 30 8.77 29.38 -4.94
N GLU A 31 9.78 30.24 -5.05
CA GLU A 31 9.91 31.17 -6.17
C GLU A 31 10.65 30.45 -7.33
N PRO A 32 10.03 30.28 -8.51
CA PRO A 32 10.54 29.42 -9.59
C PRO A 32 11.76 29.97 -10.33
N ARG A 33 12.45 31.00 -9.79
CA ARG A 33 13.55 31.67 -10.51
C ARG A 33 14.82 30.82 -10.61
N PHE A 34 15.06 29.88 -9.68
CA PHE A 34 16.32 29.14 -9.61
C PHE A 34 16.22 27.65 -9.20
N PHE A 35 15.03 27.16 -8.81
CA PHE A 35 14.81 25.76 -8.45
C PHE A 35 13.37 25.32 -8.74
N SER A 36 13.19 24.04 -9.04
CA SER A 36 11.89 23.38 -9.16
C SER A 36 11.69 22.43 -7.98
N THR A 37 10.56 22.55 -7.28
CA THR A 37 10.21 21.66 -6.16
C THR A 37 9.01 20.80 -6.55
N LEU A 38 9.18 19.48 -6.54
CA LEU A 38 8.09 18.53 -6.66
C LEU A 38 7.69 18.06 -5.26
N VAL A 39 6.42 18.23 -4.91
CA VAL A 39 5.87 17.72 -3.65
C VAL A 39 5.04 16.48 -3.92
N VAL A 40 5.35 15.40 -3.22
CA VAL A 40 4.56 14.16 -3.21
C VAL A 40 3.98 14.01 -1.80
N GLY A 41 2.66 14.06 -1.69
CA GLY A 41 1.95 13.88 -0.43
C GLY A 41 1.16 12.58 -0.42
N THR A 42 1.26 11.80 0.65
CA THR A 42 0.38 10.65 0.89
C THR A 42 -0.67 11.03 1.92
N CYS A 43 -1.84 10.40 1.80
CA CYS A 43 -2.89 10.50 2.80
C CYS A 43 -3.86 9.33 2.69
N THR A 44 -4.57 9.03 3.77
CA THR A 44 -5.68 8.09 3.71
C THR A 44 -6.87 8.67 2.92
N PRO A 45 -7.69 7.85 2.25
CA PRO A 45 -8.88 8.34 1.53
C PRO A 45 -9.82 9.16 2.43
N ALA A 46 -10.05 8.71 3.66
CA ALA A 46 -10.86 9.40 4.67
C ALA A 46 -10.17 10.67 5.21
N GLY A 47 -8.84 10.71 5.18
CA GLY A 47 -8.03 11.82 5.67
C GLY A 47 -7.80 12.94 4.66
N LEU A 48 -8.20 12.78 3.40
CA LEU A 48 -8.01 13.79 2.37
C LEU A 48 -8.54 15.18 2.78
N ALA A 49 -9.67 15.23 3.51
CA ALA A 49 -10.25 16.48 4.00
C ALA A 49 -9.32 17.24 4.98
N ARG A 50 -8.40 16.52 5.65
CA ARG A 50 -7.42 17.07 6.59
C ARG A 50 -6.15 17.58 5.92
N VAL A 51 -5.90 17.21 4.66
CA VAL A 51 -4.78 17.74 3.86
C VAL A 51 -5.01 19.24 3.61
N PRO A 52 -4.01 20.12 3.81
CA PRO A 52 -4.17 21.55 3.57
C PRO A 52 -4.70 21.88 2.18
N GLU A 53 -5.68 22.77 2.09
CA GLU A 53 -6.31 23.16 0.83
C GLU A 53 -5.30 23.73 -0.18
N ALA A 54 -4.29 24.45 0.31
CA ALA A 54 -3.23 25.02 -0.53
C ALA A 54 -2.43 23.94 -1.29
N ILE A 55 -2.27 22.74 -0.71
CA ILE A 55 -1.65 21.57 -1.34
C ILE A 55 -2.65 20.91 -2.28
N ARG A 56 -3.88 20.65 -1.83
CA ARG A 56 -4.92 20.00 -2.65
C ARG A 56 -5.21 20.74 -3.95
N GLN A 57 -5.29 22.06 -3.89
CA GLN A 57 -5.49 22.88 -5.09
C GLN A 57 -4.29 22.88 -6.03
N ARG A 58 -3.06 22.68 -5.52
CA ARG A 58 -1.84 22.71 -6.34
C ARG A 58 -1.41 21.34 -6.87
N ALA A 59 -2.01 20.25 -6.37
CA ALA A 59 -1.74 18.91 -6.87
C ALA A 59 -2.03 18.83 -8.37
N ALA A 60 -0.99 18.60 -9.17
CA ALA A 60 -1.12 18.41 -10.62
C ALA A 60 -1.69 17.02 -10.94
N VAL A 61 -1.31 16.04 -10.12
CA VAL A 61 -1.66 14.63 -10.27
C VAL A 61 -2.14 14.11 -8.92
N ARG A 62 -3.20 13.31 -8.95
CA ARG A 62 -3.64 12.48 -7.83
C ARG A 62 -3.67 11.03 -8.29
N ILE A 63 -3.06 10.15 -7.50
CA ILE A 63 -2.99 8.71 -7.74
C ILE A 63 -3.75 8.02 -6.62
N GLU A 64 -4.74 7.22 -6.98
CA GLU A 64 -5.43 6.33 -6.05
C GLU A 64 -4.72 4.98 -6.09
N ILE A 65 -4.19 4.57 -4.92
CA ILE A 65 -3.47 3.31 -4.77
C ILE A 65 -4.48 2.29 -4.24
N GLU A 66 -4.90 1.39 -5.13
CA GLU A 66 -5.81 0.32 -4.79
C GLU A 66 -5.06 -0.88 -4.16
N PRO A 67 -5.76 -1.73 -3.40
CA PRO A 67 -5.22 -3.03 -3.02
C PRO A 67 -4.77 -3.83 -4.25
N TRP A 68 -3.78 -4.69 -4.06
CA TRP A 68 -3.30 -5.59 -5.10
C TRP A 68 -4.38 -6.53 -5.60
N SER A 69 -4.42 -6.73 -6.91
CA SER A 69 -5.23 -7.77 -7.51
C SER A 69 -4.64 -9.16 -7.23
N ALA A 70 -5.42 -10.20 -7.53
CA ALA A 70 -4.92 -11.58 -7.43
C ALA A 70 -3.68 -11.82 -8.32
N ALA A 71 -3.59 -11.13 -9.46
CA ALA A 71 -2.43 -11.19 -10.35
C ALA A 71 -1.20 -10.51 -9.70
N ASP A 72 -1.37 -9.32 -9.13
CA ASP A 72 -0.29 -8.61 -8.43
C ASP A 72 0.25 -9.42 -7.24
N VAL A 73 -0.63 -10.12 -6.51
CA VAL A 73 -0.23 -11.02 -5.42
C VAL A 73 0.57 -12.21 -5.96
N ALA A 74 0.14 -12.82 -7.06
CA ALA A 74 0.87 -13.92 -7.69
C ALA A 74 2.25 -13.48 -8.18
N ASP A 75 2.32 -12.32 -8.85
CA ASP A 75 3.57 -11.73 -9.32
C ASP A 75 4.49 -11.39 -8.15
N TYR A 76 3.95 -10.85 -7.05
CA TYR A 76 4.72 -10.57 -5.84
C TYR A 76 5.34 -11.84 -5.26
N VAL A 77 4.56 -12.93 -5.13
CA VAL A 77 5.08 -14.21 -4.61
C VAL A 77 6.15 -14.78 -5.53
N ALA A 78 5.91 -14.80 -6.84
CA ALA A 78 6.88 -15.30 -7.83
C ALA A 78 8.19 -14.50 -7.80
N GLN A 79 8.12 -13.16 -7.75
CA GLN A 79 9.28 -12.30 -7.61
C GLN A 79 10.00 -12.50 -6.27
N GLY A 80 9.25 -12.71 -5.18
CA GLY A 80 9.80 -13.01 -3.86
C GLY A 80 10.60 -14.31 -3.87
N LEU A 81 10.05 -15.38 -4.44
CA LEU A 81 10.72 -16.68 -4.58
C LEU A 81 11.97 -16.58 -5.45
N ALA A 82 11.89 -15.89 -6.58
CA ALA A 82 13.02 -15.66 -7.47
C ALA A 82 14.17 -14.91 -6.77
N ARG A 83 13.85 -13.86 -5.99
CA ARG A 83 14.85 -13.09 -5.21
C ARG A 83 15.50 -13.93 -4.10
N ALA A 84 14.73 -14.85 -3.50
CA ALA A 84 15.23 -15.76 -2.47
C ALA A 84 16.01 -16.95 -3.06
N GLY A 85 16.02 -17.13 -4.38
CA GLY A 85 16.59 -18.32 -5.02
C GLY A 85 15.83 -19.61 -4.66
N ALA A 86 14.56 -19.49 -4.26
CA ALA A 86 13.71 -20.61 -3.89
C ALA A 86 13.05 -21.25 -5.11
N ASP A 87 12.48 -22.44 -4.92
CA ASP A 87 11.67 -23.11 -5.94
C ASP A 87 10.48 -22.20 -6.33
N PRO A 88 10.28 -21.89 -7.63
CA PRO A 88 9.10 -21.16 -8.10
C PRO A 88 7.76 -21.82 -7.72
N GLU A 89 7.75 -23.13 -7.48
CA GLU A 89 6.58 -23.89 -7.03
C GLU A 89 6.47 -24.03 -5.50
N ALA A 90 7.35 -23.36 -4.73
CA ALA A 90 7.31 -23.39 -3.27
C ALA A 90 6.00 -22.85 -2.69
N PHE A 91 5.25 -22.04 -3.45
CA PHE A 91 3.86 -21.69 -3.13
C PHE A 91 2.92 -22.28 -4.17
N THR A 92 1.97 -23.08 -3.71
CA THR A 92 0.93 -23.63 -4.61
C THR A 92 -0.02 -22.52 -5.09
N PRO A 93 -0.64 -22.67 -6.28
CA PRO A 93 -1.65 -21.71 -6.76
C PRO A 93 -2.80 -21.47 -5.76
N ALA A 94 -3.20 -22.52 -5.04
CA ALA A 94 -4.22 -22.42 -3.99
C ALA A 94 -3.74 -21.58 -2.79
N ALA A 95 -2.47 -21.69 -2.40
CA ALA A 95 -1.89 -20.85 -1.35
C ALA A 95 -1.86 -19.37 -1.77
N VAL A 96 -1.43 -19.08 -3.00
CA VAL A 96 -1.41 -17.71 -3.55
C VAL A 96 -2.81 -17.10 -3.61
N ALA A 97 -3.80 -17.86 -4.06
CA ALA A 97 -5.20 -17.41 -4.05
C ALA A 97 -5.71 -17.14 -2.62
N THR A 98 -5.33 -18.00 -1.66
CA THR A 98 -5.69 -17.83 -0.25
C THR A 98 -5.02 -16.61 0.37
N LEU A 99 -3.74 -16.34 0.05
CA LEU A 99 -3.03 -15.13 0.44
C LEU A 99 -3.77 -13.89 -0.02
N GLY A 100 -4.12 -13.81 -1.31
CA GLY A 100 -4.83 -12.66 -1.88
C GLY A 100 -6.19 -12.44 -1.21
N ARG A 101 -6.94 -13.52 -0.97
CA ARG A 101 -8.25 -13.46 -0.31
C ARG A 101 -8.15 -12.95 1.13
N PHE A 102 -7.23 -13.50 1.94
CA PHE A 102 -7.15 -13.15 3.37
C PHE A 102 -6.49 -11.81 3.62
N SER A 103 -5.53 -11.42 2.78
CA SER A 103 -4.96 -10.08 2.83
C SER A 103 -5.88 -9.00 2.25
N ALA A 104 -6.95 -9.38 1.56
CA ALA A 104 -7.75 -8.51 0.70
C ALA A 104 -6.89 -7.69 -0.29
N GLY A 105 -5.75 -8.24 -0.71
CA GLY A 105 -4.79 -7.55 -1.57
C GLY A 105 -3.98 -6.45 -0.89
N VAL A 106 -4.12 -6.23 0.42
CA VAL A 106 -3.36 -5.19 1.14
C VAL A 106 -1.87 -5.58 1.15
N PRO A 107 -0.96 -4.85 0.46
CA PRO A 107 0.41 -5.31 0.24
C PRO A 107 1.15 -5.67 1.53
N ARG A 108 1.09 -4.80 2.55
CA ARG A 108 1.76 -5.04 3.83
C ARG A 108 1.26 -6.32 4.53
N LEU A 109 -0.03 -6.62 4.40
CA LEU A 109 -0.64 -7.81 4.99
C LEU A 109 -0.29 -9.06 4.18
N THR A 110 -0.35 -8.98 2.84
CA THR A 110 0.11 -10.04 1.92
C THR A 110 1.54 -10.45 2.21
N CYS A 111 2.46 -9.48 2.27
CA CYS A 111 3.88 -9.72 2.55
C CYS A 111 4.07 -10.45 3.89
N ARG A 112 3.39 -9.96 4.94
CA ARG A 112 3.50 -10.54 6.28
C ARG A 112 2.95 -11.96 6.32
N LEU A 113 1.78 -12.20 5.75
CA LEU A 113 1.14 -13.51 5.74
C LEU A 113 1.95 -14.52 4.93
N ALA A 114 2.47 -14.12 3.76
CA ALA A 114 3.34 -14.96 2.94
C ALA A 114 4.62 -15.34 3.70
N HIS A 115 5.26 -14.39 4.38
CA HIS A 115 6.44 -14.65 5.19
C HIS A 115 6.15 -15.64 6.33
N LEU A 116 5.07 -15.42 7.10
CA LEU A 116 4.66 -16.33 8.17
C LEU A 116 4.34 -17.74 7.65
N ALA A 117 3.63 -17.84 6.53
CA ALA A 117 3.31 -19.13 5.92
C ALA A 117 4.57 -19.88 5.45
N ALA A 118 5.56 -19.17 4.89
CA ALA A 118 6.84 -19.75 4.52
C ALA A 118 7.63 -20.24 5.73
N VAL A 119 7.68 -19.46 6.82
CA VAL A 119 8.33 -19.84 8.08
C VAL A 119 7.65 -21.06 8.71
N ALA A 120 6.32 -21.10 8.73
CA ALA A 120 5.55 -22.22 9.25
C ALA A 120 5.81 -23.50 8.45
N ALA A 121 5.79 -23.42 7.11
CA ALA A 121 6.11 -24.55 6.24
C ALA A 121 7.54 -25.08 6.48
N ALA A 122 8.52 -24.18 6.60
CA ALA A 122 9.90 -24.55 6.88
C ALA A 122 10.05 -25.22 8.26
N GLY A 123 9.36 -24.73 9.29
CA GLY A 123 9.35 -25.32 10.63
C GLY A 123 8.75 -26.73 10.68
N GLU A 124 7.86 -27.06 9.75
CA GLU A 124 7.22 -28.38 9.60
C GLU A 124 7.93 -29.29 8.59
N GLY A 125 8.99 -28.81 7.93
CA GLY A 125 9.70 -29.56 6.89
C GLY A 125 8.88 -29.77 5.61
N LEU A 126 7.90 -28.89 5.34
CA LEU A 126 7.12 -28.94 4.11
C LEU A 126 7.91 -28.31 2.96
N GLU A 127 7.99 -29.01 1.83
CA GLU A 127 8.64 -28.49 0.62
C GLU A 127 7.82 -27.39 -0.07
N ARG A 128 6.50 -27.37 0.17
CA ARG A 128 5.56 -26.45 -0.47
C ARG A 128 4.58 -25.86 0.54
N VAL A 129 4.29 -24.57 0.35
CA VAL A 129 3.24 -23.86 1.07
C VAL A 129 1.90 -24.11 0.38
N GLU A 130 1.02 -24.79 1.10
CA GLU A 130 -0.36 -25.04 0.70
C GLU A 130 -1.34 -24.05 1.33
N ALA A 131 -2.56 -24.00 0.82
CA ALA A 131 -3.62 -23.15 1.36
C ALA A 131 -3.83 -23.37 2.86
N ALA A 132 -3.80 -24.63 3.33
CA ALA A 132 -3.95 -24.95 4.75
C ALA A 132 -2.87 -24.32 5.63
N THR A 133 -1.62 -24.20 5.15
CA THR A 133 -0.53 -23.54 5.89
C THR A 133 -0.76 -22.03 5.95
N VAL A 134 -1.23 -21.42 4.87
CA VAL A 134 -1.63 -20.00 4.86
C VAL A 134 -2.79 -19.76 5.83
N GLU A 135 -3.77 -20.65 5.89
CA GLU A 135 -4.91 -20.54 6.80
C GLU A 135 -4.52 -20.65 8.28
N ARG A 136 -3.54 -21.49 8.59
CA ARG A 136 -2.98 -21.58 9.95
C ARG A 136 -2.23 -20.31 10.32
N ALA A 137 -1.35 -19.84 9.43
CA ALA A 137 -0.62 -18.58 9.63
C ALA A 137 -1.57 -17.38 9.79
N TRP A 138 -2.69 -17.38 9.07
CA TRP A 138 -3.71 -16.35 9.22
C TRP A 138 -4.37 -16.35 10.60
N ARG A 139 -4.73 -17.53 11.12
CA ARG A 139 -5.33 -17.67 12.46
C ARG A 139 -4.39 -17.20 13.57
N GLU A 140 -3.09 -17.34 13.39
CA GLU A 140 -2.11 -16.79 14.35
C GLU A 140 -1.94 -15.28 14.22
N LEU A 141 -1.98 -14.77 12.98
CA LEU A 141 -1.84 -13.34 12.70
C LEU A 141 -3.07 -12.51 13.08
N ALA A 142 -4.25 -13.10 12.96
CA ALA A 142 -5.51 -12.56 13.45
C ALA A 142 -5.78 -13.17 14.84
N PRO A 143 -5.15 -12.67 15.93
CA PRO A 143 -5.51 -13.10 17.26
C PRO A 143 -7.02 -12.90 17.44
N ASP A 144 -7.65 -13.81 18.19
CA ASP A 144 -9.08 -13.77 18.50
C ASP A 144 -9.51 -12.32 18.68
N SER A 145 -10.40 -11.86 17.80
CA SER A 145 -11.00 -10.53 17.81
C SER A 145 -11.99 -10.42 18.99
N GLY A 146 -11.54 -10.85 20.17
CA GLY A 146 -12.22 -10.89 21.46
C GLY A 146 -11.71 -9.81 22.42
N SER A 147 -11.35 -8.65 21.89
CA SER A 147 -11.21 -7.41 22.64
C SER A 147 -11.64 -6.28 21.72
N ALA A 148 -12.82 -5.74 22.00
CA ALA A 148 -13.59 -4.79 21.21
C ALA A 148 -12.77 -3.62 20.64
N CYS A 149 -12.89 -3.46 19.31
CA CYS A 149 -13.27 -2.20 18.70
C CYS A 149 -14.37 -2.53 17.69
N ASP A 150 -15.61 -2.20 18.06
CA ASP A 150 -16.72 -2.11 17.13
C ASP A 150 -16.44 -0.96 16.17
N ASP A 151 -16.04 -1.29 14.94
CA ASP A 151 -16.27 -0.45 13.78
C ASP A 151 -16.69 -1.38 12.64
N GLY A 152 -17.94 -1.22 12.23
CA GLY A 152 -18.70 -2.14 11.39
C GLY A 152 -17.90 -2.76 10.25
N ALA A 153 -17.74 -4.09 10.32
CA ALA A 153 -17.32 -4.91 9.21
C ALA A 153 -18.38 -4.85 8.10
N VAL A 154 -18.28 -3.84 7.25
CA VAL A 154 -18.94 -3.85 5.95
C VAL A 154 -18.28 -4.96 5.16
N ALA A 155 -19.06 -5.94 4.71
CA ALA A 155 -18.60 -6.97 3.81
C ALA A 155 -17.96 -6.29 2.58
N HIS A 156 -16.63 -6.32 2.50
CA HIS A 156 -15.89 -5.76 1.39
C HIS A 156 -15.98 -6.75 0.23
N GLU A 157 -16.95 -6.52 -0.65
CA GLU A 157 -16.96 -7.14 -1.96
C GLU A 157 -15.61 -6.83 -2.64
N PRO A 158 -14.85 -7.82 -3.13
CA PRO A 158 -13.52 -7.59 -3.63
C PRO A 158 -13.59 -6.55 -4.75
N PRO A 159 -12.83 -5.43 -4.66
CA PRO A 159 -12.89 -4.39 -5.66
C PRO A 159 -12.47 -4.99 -6.99
N ARG A 160 -13.25 -4.71 -8.02
CA ARG A 160 -12.85 -5.04 -9.39
C ARG A 160 -11.52 -4.32 -9.64
N SER A 161 -10.47 -5.09 -9.95
CA SER A 161 -9.16 -4.55 -10.30
C SER A 161 -9.32 -3.53 -11.42
N VAL A 162 -9.06 -2.26 -11.10
CA VAL A 162 -8.89 -1.19 -12.07
C VAL A 162 -7.47 -0.71 -11.90
N ALA A 163 -6.74 -0.58 -13.01
CA ALA A 163 -5.38 -0.02 -13.02
C ALA A 163 -5.34 1.31 -12.25
N PRO A 164 -4.22 1.65 -11.58
CA PRO A 164 -4.10 2.87 -10.80
C PRO A 164 -4.55 4.07 -11.63
N GLN A 165 -5.61 4.75 -11.17
CA GLN A 165 -6.19 5.85 -11.91
C GLN A 165 -5.38 7.12 -11.67
N VAL A 166 -4.59 7.52 -12.67
CA VAL A 166 -3.92 8.81 -12.67
C VAL A 166 -4.93 9.87 -13.09
N ARG A 167 -5.46 10.63 -12.12
CA ARG A 167 -6.30 11.79 -12.43
C ARG A 167 -5.42 13.02 -12.55
N VAL A 168 -5.27 13.52 -13.77
CA VAL A 168 -4.70 14.85 -14.01
C VAL A 168 -5.71 15.87 -13.50
N VAL A 169 -5.34 16.57 -12.43
CA VAL A 169 -6.22 17.56 -11.79
C VAL A 169 -5.98 18.94 -12.43
N ARG A 170 -4.77 19.19 -12.95
CA ARG A 170 -4.40 20.41 -13.69
C ARG A 170 -3.40 20.10 -14.81
N ARG A 171 -3.58 20.74 -15.98
CA ARG A 171 -2.53 20.79 -17.01
C ARG A 171 -1.61 21.98 -16.69
N LEU A 172 -0.36 21.71 -16.33
CA LEU A 172 0.65 22.74 -16.02
C LEU A 172 1.64 22.97 -17.16
N TRP A 173 1.43 22.33 -18.33
CA TRP A 173 2.32 22.45 -19.48
C TRP A 173 1.49 22.70 -20.74
N GLY A 174 1.63 23.92 -21.26
CA GLY A 174 1.20 24.42 -22.56
C GLY A 174 2.21 25.47 -22.99
#